data_AF-A0A1F0FWC4-F1
#
_entry.id   AF-A0A1F0FWC4-F1
#
_cell.length_a   1.000
_cell.length_b   1.000
_cell.length_c   1.000
_cell.angle_alpha   90.00
_cell.angle_beta   90.00
_cell.angle_gamma   90.00
#
_symmetry.space_group_name_H-M   'P 1'
#
loop_
_entity.id
_entity.type
_entity.pdbx_description
1 polymer ?
#
loop_
_entity_poly.entity_id
_entity_poly.type
_entity_poly.pdbx_seq_one_letter_code
_entity_poly.pdbx_strand_id
1 'polypeptide(L)'
;MKRAWGIIIGLMLSWLSATGQSFFAPEVSLNLQGIPEQKQADLQGLQRQLEYMLIGYDPEIEVTLRPKQPIRIQLSLSVTQSVGDEYSGHLDIALFRPVYGADEEALLVLFHEKNLLFTFDPLLSPTFIGGEIPESPLFKVMYYYATLGAMYYYDSFSLYGGDPFLNYLVSRSGFFEAGWQDSGGLSNTHLTSKLSPSKYLPELQSKWGSYFRELWYLYHREGLDSPLPTAYNRVLTAVLQGLRQLREYDSSTSFLTLFFDSKEKDMSAHFQANKGSLEVGNTRSLVEELFPSVVFSR
;
A
#
# COMPACT_ATOMS: atom_id res chain seq x y z
N MET A 1 22.01 -12.52 71.76
CA MET A 1 21.63 -13.76 71.04
C MET A 1 20.90 -13.33 69.77
N LYS A 2 21.54 -13.41 68.60
CA LYS A 2 21.14 -14.29 67.46
C LYS A 2 19.61 -14.26 67.24
N ARG A 3 19.07 -13.78 66.12
CA ARG A 3 19.25 -14.35 64.77
C ARG A 3 18.84 -13.35 63.68
N ALA A 4 19.67 -13.27 62.64
CA ALA A 4 19.30 -12.84 61.29
C ALA A 4 18.49 -13.94 60.59
N TRP A 5 17.68 -13.55 59.60
CA TRP A 5 17.05 -14.26 58.46
C TRP A 5 15.79 -13.45 58.08
N GLY A 6 15.46 -13.05 56.86
CA GLY A 6 16.04 -13.22 55.54
C GLY A 6 15.07 -12.62 54.49
N ILE A 7 15.65 -12.12 53.40
CA ILE A 7 15.16 -12.21 52.00
C ILE A 7 13.91 -11.40 51.61
N ILE A 8 14.18 -10.28 50.91
CA ILE A 8 13.69 -9.87 49.57
C ILE A 8 12.36 -10.49 49.13
N ILE A 9 11.36 -9.65 48.80
CA ILE A 9 10.46 -9.75 47.62
C ILE A 9 9.48 -8.58 47.71
N GLY A 10 9.38 -7.79 46.65
CA GLY A 10 8.41 -6.69 46.58
C GLY A 10 8.69 -5.59 45.55
N LEU A 11 9.66 -5.74 44.65
CA LEU A 11 9.64 -5.00 43.39
C LEU A 11 8.67 -5.75 42.48
N MET A 12 7.41 -5.31 42.47
CA MET A 12 6.51 -5.56 41.36
C MET A 12 7.18 -5.00 40.11
N LEU A 13 7.91 -5.85 39.39
CA LEU A 13 8.03 -5.71 37.95
C LEU A 13 6.61 -5.86 37.43
N SER A 14 5.94 -4.73 37.18
CA SER A 14 4.96 -4.67 36.12
C SER A 14 5.69 -5.09 34.86
N TRP A 15 5.56 -6.37 34.52
CA TRP A 15 5.67 -6.82 33.16
C TRP A 15 4.62 -6.02 32.40
N LEU A 16 5.04 -4.86 31.88
CA LEU A 16 4.44 -4.33 30.69
C LEU A 16 4.68 -5.42 29.66
N SER A 17 3.67 -6.29 29.50
CA SER A 17 3.47 -6.96 28.24
C SER A 17 3.50 -5.85 27.21
N ALA A 18 4.64 -5.68 26.55
CA ALA A 18 4.70 -4.92 25.32
C ALA A 18 3.79 -5.69 24.38
N THR A 19 2.49 -5.39 24.42
CA THR A 19 1.61 -5.69 23.31
C THR A 19 2.22 -4.92 22.17
N GLY A 20 3.00 -5.61 21.33
CA GLY A 20 3.53 -5.03 20.11
C GLY A 20 2.36 -4.37 19.41
N GLN A 21 2.42 -3.04 19.27
CA GLN A 21 1.41 -2.31 18.53
C GLN A 21 1.42 -2.87 17.11
N SER A 22 0.24 -3.27 16.60
CA SER A 22 0.14 -3.78 15.23
C SER A 22 0.69 -2.74 14.27
N PHE A 23 1.38 -3.20 13.22
CA PHE A 23 1.93 -2.30 12.23
C PHE A 23 0.83 -1.66 11.37
N PHE A 24 -0.21 -2.43 11.07
CA PHE A 24 -1.39 -2.01 10.33
C PHE A 24 -2.66 -2.00 11.19
N ALA A 25 -3.61 -1.14 10.81
CA ALA A 25 -5.01 -1.19 11.20
C ALA A 25 -5.84 -1.53 9.95
N PRO A 26 -6.15 -2.83 9.70
CA PRO A 26 -6.81 -3.24 8.48
C PRO A 26 -8.33 -3.07 8.53
N GLU A 27 -8.89 -2.67 7.39
CA GLU A 27 -10.30 -2.73 7.08
C GLU A 27 -10.46 -3.57 5.81
N VAL A 28 -10.96 -4.80 5.94
CA VAL A 28 -11.12 -5.71 4.80
C VAL A 28 -12.59 -5.81 4.43
N SER A 29 -12.86 -5.73 3.14
CA SER A 29 -14.19 -5.90 2.56
C SER A 29 -14.14 -6.90 1.41
N LEU A 30 -15.15 -7.75 1.37
CA LEU A 30 -15.29 -8.77 0.34
C LEU A 30 -16.61 -8.55 -0.39
N ASN A 31 -16.54 -8.31 -1.70
CA ASN A 31 -17.71 -8.20 -2.55
C ASN A 31 -17.88 -9.51 -3.34
N LEU A 32 -18.96 -10.23 -3.05
CA LEU A 32 -19.30 -11.51 -3.67
C LEU A 32 -20.56 -11.43 -4.54
N GLN A 33 -20.98 -10.24 -4.94
CA GLN A 33 -22.17 -10.06 -5.75
C GLN A 33 -22.03 -10.83 -7.07
N GLY A 34 -22.97 -11.73 -7.35
CA GLY A 34 -22.96 -12.58 -8.54
C GLY A 34 -22.29 -13.94 -8.38
N ILE A 35 -21.66 -14.21 -7.22
CA ILE A 35 -21.16 -15.54 -6.88
C ILE A 35 -22.30 -16.41 -6.31
N PRO A 36 -22.42 -17.71 -6.68
CA PRO A 36 -23.45 -18.58 -6.11
C PRO A 36 -23.39 -18.66 -4.57
N GLU A 37 -24.54 -18.65 -3.90
CA GLU A 37 -24.62 -18.61 -2.41
C GLU A 37 -23.77 -19.68 -1.72
N GLN A 38 -23.73 -20.89 -2.28
CA GLN A 38 -22.91 -21.99 -1.76
C GLN A 38 -21.41 -21.61 -1.74
N LYS A 39 -20.92 -20.96 -2.79
CA LYS A 39 -19.52 -20.51 -2.91
C LYS A 39 -19.26 -19.26 -2.08
N GLN A 40 -20.27 -18.44 -1.81
CA GLN A 40 -20.12 -17.34 -0.86
C GLN A 40 -19.87 -17.84 0.56
N ALA A 41 -20.50 -18.95 0.96
CA ALA A 41 -20.25 -19.59 2.25
C ALA A 41 -18.78 -20.03 2.41
N ASP A 42 -18.19 -20.59 1.34
CA ASP A 42 -16.77 -20.97 1.32
C ASP A 42 -15.86 -19.75 1.60
N LEU A 43 -16.21 -18.56 1.10
CA LEU A 43 -15.38 -17.36 1.26
C LEU A 43 -15.63 -16.56 2.54
N GLN A 44 -16.56 -16.97 3.42
CA GLN A 44 -16.86 -16.24 4.65
C GLN A 44 -15.66 -16.13 5.60
N GLY A 45 -14.78 -17.15 5.60
CA GLY A 45 -13.56 -17.15 6.40
C GLY A 45 -12.45 -16.25 5.83
N LEU A 46 -12.46 -15.99 4.52
CA LEU A 46 -11.37 -15.30 3.83
C LEU A 46 -11.14 -13.89 4.36
N GLN A 47 -12.22 -13.10 4.51
CA GLN A 47 -12.11 -11.73 5.03
C GLN A 47 -11.38 -11.71 6.37
N ARG A 48 -11.80 -12.57 7.30
CA ARG A 48 -11.20 -12.65 8.63
C ARG A 48 -9.75 -13.11 8.60
N GLN A 49 -9.41 -14.07 7.74
CA GLN A 49 -8.03 -14.51 7.59
C GLN A 49 -7.12 -13.41 7.02
N LEU A 50 -7.60 -12.62 6.06
CA LEU A 50 -6.88 -11.46 5.53
C LEU A 50 -6.67 -10.38 6.61
N GLU A 51 -7.70 -10.08 7.41
CA GLU A 51 -7.60 -9.17 8.55
C GLU A 51 -6.56 -9.66 9.57
N TYR A 52 -6.62 -10.93 9.97
CA TYR A 52 -5.66 -11.50 10.91
C TYR A 52 -4.22 -11.46 10.39
N MET A 53 -4.02 -11.72 9.10
CA MET A 53 -2.71 -11.62 8.48
C MET A 53 -2.17 -10.19 8.54
N LEU A 54 -2.98 -9.19 8.21
CA LEU A 54 -2.55 -7.79 8.26
C LEU A 54 -2.32 -7.29 9.70
N ILE A 55 -3.13 -7.74 10.67
CA ILE A 55 -2.94 -7.44 12.10
C ILE A 55 -1.61 -8.02 12.59
N GLY A 56 -1.29 -9.25 12.20
CA GLY A 56 -0.08 -9.94 12.61
C GLY A 56 1.18 -9.51 11.86
N TYR A 57 1.08 -8.61 10.86
CA TYR A 57 2.17 -8.25 9.97
C TYR A 57 3.36 -7.69 10.77
N ASP A 58 4.50 -8.39 10.74
CA ASP A 58 5.72 -8.01 11.44
C ASP A 58 6.94 -8.55 10.67
N PRO A 59 7.21 -8.05 9.45
CA PRO A 59 8.33 -8.50 8.65
C PRO A 59 9.65 -8.26 9.38
N GLU A 60 10.65 -9.07 9.09
CA GLU A 60 12.03 -8.88 9.55
C GLU A 60 12.71 -7.69 8.83
N ILE A 61 12.21 -6.48 9.10
CA ILE A 61 12.68 -5.21 8.55
C ILE A 61 12.97 -4.27 9.72
N GLU A 62 14.22 -3.84 9.82
CA GLU A 62 14.61 -2.80 10.77
C GLU A 62 14.25 -1.43 10.21
N VAL A 63 13.46 -0.67 10.98
CA VAL A 63 13.07 0.70 10.65
C VAL A 63 13.56 1.65 11.74
N THR A 64 14.00 2.84 11.34
CA THR A 64 14.50 3.86 12.29
C THR A 64 13.42 4.32 13.26
N LEU A 65 12.17 4.42 12.80
CA LEU A 65 11.01 4.84 13.60
C LEU A 65 9.80 4.02 13.21
N ARG A 66 9.19 3.29 14.15
CA ARG A 66 7.88 2.66 13.90
C ARG A 66 6.77 3.73 13.86
N PRO A 67 5.68 3.49 13.12
CA PRO A 67 4.54 4.39 13.11
C PRO A 67 3.99 4.59 14.54
N LYS A 68 3.65 5.83 14.91
CA LYS A 68 3.06 6.12 16.24
C LYS A 68 1.67 5.52 16.41
N GLN A 69 0.95 5.40 15.30
CA GLN A 69 -0.35 4.74 15.18
C GLN A 69 -0.24 3.71 14.07
N PRO A 70 -0.97 2.58 14.14
CA PRO A 70 -0.95 1.59 13.09
C PRO A 70 -1.41 2.23 11.77
N ILE A 71 -0.75 1.89 10.67
CA ILE A 71 -1.08 2.45 9.36
C ILE A 71 -2.45 1.90 8.93
N ARG A 72 -3.41 2.78 8.64
CA ARG A 72 -4.69 2.33 8.12
C ARG A 72 -4.52 1.76 6.72
N ILE A 73 -5.01 0.55 6.51
CA ILE A 73 -5.00 -0.16 5.22
C ILE A 73 -6.41 -0.67 4.93
N GLN A 74 -6.99 -0.22 3.83
CA GLN A 74 -8.29 -0.67 3.33
C GLN A 74 -8.07 -1.64 2.18
N LEU A 75 -8.67 -2.83 2.28
CA LEU A 75 -8.62 -3.87 1.26
C LEU A 75 -10.04 -4.15 0.79
N SER A 76 -10.27 -4.04 -0.52
CA SER A 76 -11.51 -4.44 -1.16
C SER A 76 -11.23 -5.53 -2.19
N LEU A 77 -11.69 -6.75 -1.91
CA LEU A 77 -11.61 -7.87 -2.84
C LEU A 77 -12.99 -8.11 -3.44
N SER A 78 -13.12 -7.88 -4.74
CA SER A 78 -14.34 -8.18 -5.50
C SER A 78 -14.16 -9.46 -6.29
N VAL A 79 -14.89 -10.51 -5.94
CA VAL A 79 -14.83 -11.80 -6.63
C VAL A 79 -15.84 -11.79 -7.78
N THR A 80 -15.36 -11.99 -9.00
CA THR A 80 -16.16 -11.89 -10.22
C THR A 80 -16.50 -13.24 -10.83
N GLN A 81 -15.66 -14.26 -10.62
CA GLN A 81 -15.87 -15.60 -11.14
C GLN A 81 -15.40 -16.67 -10.13
N SER A 82 -16.05 -17.84 -10.17
CA SER A 82 -15.68 -19.02 -9.39
C SER A 82 -15.82 -20.28 -10.24
N VAL A 83 -14.77 -21.10 -10.32
CA VAL A 83 -14.75 -22.41 -10.99
C VAL A 83 -14.11 -23.43 -10.06
N GLY A 84 -14.90 -24.32 -9.47
CA GLY A 84 -14.39 -25.19 -8.40
C GLY A 84 -13.90 -24.36 -7.21
N ASP A 85 -12.63 -24.49 -6.86
CA ASP A 85 -11.97 -23.74 -5.79
C ASP A 85 -11.02 -22.64 -6.31
N GLU A 86 -11.10 -22.37 -7.61
CA GLU A 86 -10.43 -21.26 -8.28
C GLU A 86 -11.39 -20.07 -8.40
N TYR A 87 -10.87 -18.88 -8.13
CA TYR A 87 -11.59 -17.63 -8.13
C TYR A 87 -10.85 -16.60 -8.99
N SER A 88 -11.61 -15.71 -9.62
CA SER A 88 -11.08 -14.50 -10.26
C SER A 88 -11.73 -13.28 -9.66
N GLY A 89 -10.98 -12.18 -9.55
CA GLY A 89 -11.49 -10.96 -8.98
C GLY A 89 -10.63 -9.72 -9.22
N HIS A 90 -11.03 -8.64 -8.58
CA HIS A 90 -10.29 -7.38 -8.53
C HIS A 90 -9.97 -7.05 -7.09
N LEU A 91 -8.76 -6.57 -6.86
CA LEU A 91 -8.24 -6.22 -5.56
C LEU A 91 -7.84 -4.74 -5.58
N ASP A 92 -8.48 -3.96 -4.72
CA ASP A 92 -8.14 -2.57 -4.48
C ASP A 92 -7.57 -2.44 -3.06
N ILE A 93 -6.41 -1.78 -2.94
CA ILE A 93 -5.74 -1.58 -1.66
C ILE A 93 -5.42 -0.09 -1.49
N ALA A 94 -5.96 0.53 -0.47
CA ALA A 94 -5.67 1.91 -0.10
C ALA A 94 -4.92 1.96 1.23
N LEU A 95 -3.78 2.64 1.26
CA LEU A 95 -3.09 2.97 2.50
C LEU A 95 -3.21 4.46 2.78
N PHE A 96 -3.22 4.81 4.06
CA PHE A 96 -3.34 6.20 4.50
C PHE A 96 -2.12 6.62 5.32
N ARG A 97 -1.88 7.92 5.35
CA ARG A 97 -0.85 8.53 6.19
C ARG A 97 -1.43 9.68 7.00
N PRO A 98 -0.93 9.94 8.22
CA PRO A 98 -1.20 11.19 8.91
C PRO A 98 -0.56 12.35 8.13
N VAL A 99 -1.27 13.48 8.06
CA VAL A 99 -0.71 14.74 7.54
C VAL A 99 -0.01 15.46 8.69
N TYR A 100 1.24 15.88 8.48
CA TYR A 100 2.01 16.50 9.56
C TYR A 100 1.38 17.81 10.02
N GLY A 101 1.09 17.92 11.32
CA GLY A 101 0.49 19.12 11.90
C GLY A 101 -1.02 19.23 11.73
N ALA A 102 -1.69 18.19 11.22
CA ALA A 102 -3.15 18.08 11.17
C ALA A 102 -3.62 16.83 11.93
N ASP A 103 -4.89 16.85 12.36
CA ASP A 103 -5.56 15.70 12.99
C ASP A 103 -6.19 14.74 11.96
N GLU A 104 -5.91 14.96 10.67
CA GLU A 104 -6.51 14.23 9.55
C GLU A 104 -5.50 13.31 8.85
N GLU A 105 -6.02 12.27 8.20
CA GLU A 105 -5.26 11.36 7.35
C GLU A 105 -5.54 11.64 5.87
N ALA A 106 -4.52 11.53 5.03
CA ALA A 106 -4.63 11.59 3.57
C ALA A 106 -4.43 10.19 2.96
N LEU A 107 -5.05 9.96 1.80
CA LEU A 107 -4.77 8.77 0.99
C LEU A 107 -3.29 8.81 0.59
N LEU A 108 -2.51 7.83 1.04
CA LEU A 108 -1.10 7.71 0.70
C LEU A 108 -0.97 7.07 -0.68
N VAL A 109 -1.50 5.87 -0.87
CA VAL A 109 -1.34 5.14 -2.12
C VAL A 109 -2.55 4.26 -2.35
N LEU A 110 -2.96 4.15 -3.61
CA LEU A 110 -4.02 3.28 -4.08
C LEU A 110 -3.44 2.30 -5.10
N PHE A 111 -3.52 1.01 -4.79
CA PHE A 111 -3.14 -0.07 -5.69
C PHE A 111 -4.38 -0.71 -6.28
N HIS A 112 -4.31 -1.00 -7.59
CA HIS A 112 -5.34 -1.71 -8.33
C HIS A 112 -4.73 -2.96 -8.96
N GLU A 113 -5.16 -4.14 -8.50
CA GLU A 113 -4.84 -5.41 -9.11
C GLU A 113 -6.09 -5.98 -9.79
N LYS A 114 -6.01 -6.18 -11.10
CA LYS A 114 -7.16 -6.54 -11.93
C LYS A 114 -7.03 -7.98 -12.42
N ASN A 115 -8.15 -8.70 -12.39
CA ASN A 115 -8.22 -10.10 -12.81
C ASN A 115 -7.27 -10.98 -11.98
N LEU A 116 -7.14 -10.68 -10.68
CA LEU A 116 -6.41 -11.52 -9.75
C LEU A 116 -7.05 -12.90 -9.73
N LEU A 117 -6.27 -13.92 -10.08
CA LEU A 117 -6.66 -15.31 -9.95
C LEU A 117 -6.10 -15.85 -8.64
N PHE A 118 -6.92 -16.56 -7.89
CA PHE A 118 -6.51 -17.14 -6.63
C PHE A 118 -7.31 -18.39 -6.29
N THR A 119 -6.76 -19.22 -5.42
CA THR A 119 -7.46 -20.35 -4.81
C THR A 119 -7.71 -20.07 -3.35
N PHE A 120 -8.80 -20.61 -2.81
CA PHE A 120 -9.11 -20.53 -1.39
C PHE A 120 -9.74 -21.82 -0.90
N ASP A 121 -9.13 -22.44 0.10
CA ASP A 121 -9.67 -23.61 0.78
C ASP A 121 -10.22 -23.19 2.16
N PRO A 122 -11.55 -23.23 2.37
CA PRO A 122 -12.16 -22.85 3.64
C PRO A 122 -11.78 -23.75 4.81
N LEU A 123 -11.30 -24.96 4.55
CA LEU A 123 -10.88 -25.91 5.58
C LEU A 123 -9.44 -25.64 6.06
N LEU A 124 -8.65 -24.92 5.25
CA LEU A 124 -7.32 -24.49 5.63
C LEU A 124 -7.40 -23.12 6.31
N SER A 125 -6.97 -23.09 7.56
CA SER A 125 -6.66 -21.84 8.26
C SER A 125 -5.14 -21.68 8.26
N PRO A 126 -4.56 -20.87 7.35
CA PRO A 126 -3.12 -20.67 7.32
C PRO A 126 -2.67 -20.15 8.68
N THR A 127 -1.66 -20.78 9.26
CA THR A 127 -1.01 -20.23 10.46
C THR A 127 -0.15 -19.09 9.99
N PHE A 128 -0.50 -17.87 10.41
CA PHE A 128 0.28 -16.70 10.07
C PHE A 128 1.27 -16.38 11.17
N ILE A 129 2.55 -16.51 10.85
CA ILE A 129 3.67 -16.10 11.68
C ILE A 129 4.17 -14.79 11.08
N GLY A 130 3.97 -13.67 11.76
CA GLY A 130 4.11 -12.31 11.20
C GLY A 130 5.38 -11.99 10.41
N GLY A 131 6.50 -12.64 10.78
CA GLY A 131 7.80 -12.46 10.14
C GLY A 131 8.03 -13.25 8.85
N GLU A 132 7.23 -14.30 8.61
CA GLU A 132 7.37 -15.15 7.43
C GLU A 132 6.36 -14.75 6.34
N ILE A 133 6.80 -14.84 5.08
CA ILE A 133 5.90 -14.65 3.94
C ILE A 133 4.88 -15.80 3.95
N PRO A 134 3.56 -15.53 3.86
CA PRO A 134 2.55 -16.57 3.80
C PRO A 134 2.77 -17.55 2.65
N GLU A 135 2.39 -18.82 2.82
CA GLU A 135 2.52 -19.81 1.75
C GLU A 135 1.46 -19.67 0.66
N SER A 136 0.23 -19.33 1.04
CA SER A 136 -0.90 -19.23 0.11
C SER A 136 -0.68 -18.09 -0.90
N PRO A 137 -0.87 -18.33 -2.21
CA PRO A 137 -0.65 -17.32 -3.26
C PRO A 137 -1.39 -16.00 -3.03
N LEU A 138 -2.67 -16.06 -2.65
CA LEU A 138 -3.45 -14.85 -2.35
C LEU A 138 -2.81 -14.04 -1.22
N PHE A 139 -2.40 -14.70 -0.15
CA PHE A 139 -1.80 -14.05 1.01
C PHE A 139 -0.41 -13.50 0.70
N LYS A 140 0.37 -14.14 -0.20
CA LYS A 140 1.63 -13.58 -0.74
C LYS A 140 1.38 -12.24 -1.44
N VAL A 141 0.36 -12.17 -2.29
CA VAL A 141 -0.04 -10.93 -2.99
C VAL A 141 -0.40 -9.83 -1.98
N MET A 142 -1.19 -10.16 -0.96
CA MET A 142 -1.58 -9.18 0.06
C MET A 142 -0.40 -8.70 0.90
N TYR A 143 0.47 -9.61 1.32
CA TYR A 143 1.68 -9.28 2.08
C TYR A 143 2.64 -8.41 1.24
N TYR A 144 2.76 -8.70 -0.05
CA TYR A 144 3.52 -7.88 -0.99
C TYR A 144 3.00 -6.45 -1.03
N TYR A 145 1.70 -6.24 -1.27
CA TYR A 145 1.12 -4.90 -1.35
C TYR A 145 1.15 -4.14 -0.01
N ALA A 146 0.98 -4.83 1.11
CA ALA A 146 1.16 -4.23 2.43
C ALA A 146 2.59 -3.73 2.62
N THR A 147 3.59 -4.54 2.23
CA THR A 147 5.01 -4.19 2.30
C THR A 147 5.38 -3.07 1.32
N LEU A 148 4.82 -3.09 0.11
CA LEU A 148 5.01 -2.03 -0.89
C LEU A 148 4.35 -0.71 -0.43
N GLY A 149 3.17 -0.79 0.19
CA GLY A 149 2.51 0.35 0.81
C GLY A 149 3.33 0.94 1.96
N ALA A 150 3.93 0.09 2.80
CA ALA A 150 4.84 0.53 3.84
C ALA A 150 6.08 1.24 3.26
N MET A 151 6.66 0.75 2.16
CA MET A 151 7.75 1.44 1.46
C MET A 151 7.35 2.89 1.10
N TYR A 152 6.20 3.08 0.44
CA TYR A 152 5.69 4.41 0.12
C TYR A 152 5.36 5.26 1.34
N TYR A 153 4.92 4.62 2.43
CA TYR A 153 4.63 5.31 3.68
C TYR A 153 5.88 5.98 4.21
N TYR A 154 7.01 5.26 4.31
CA TYR A 154 8.25 5.85 4.80
C TYR A 154 8.86 6.87 3.83
N ASP A 155 8.77 6.62 2.51
CA ASP A 155 9.19 7.60 1.50
C ASP A 155 8.42 8.92 1.58
N SER A 156 7.16 8.88 2.05
CA SER A 156 6.36 10.10 2.23
C SER A 156 6.84 10.99 3.38
N PHE A 157 7.66 10.48 4.30
CA PHE A 157 8.18 11.24 5.46
C PHE A 157 9.67 11.56 5.36
N SER A 158 10.44 10.73 4.65
CA SER A 158 11.86 10.92 4.44
C SER A 158 12.23 10.46 3.05
N LEU A 159 13.08 11.22 2.37
CA LEU A 159 13.64 10.83 1.08
C LEU A 159 14.29 9.45 1.21
N TYR A 160 13.81 8.49 0.42
CA TYR A 160 14.23 7.07 0.44
C TYR A 160 14.05 6.34 1.79
N GLY A 161 13.18 6.84 2.68
CA GLY A 161 12.91 6.20 3.96
C GLY A 161 12.39 4.76 3.84
N GLY A 162 11.77 4.42 2.71
CA GLY A 162 11.24 3.09 2.39
C GLY A 162 12.28 2.07 1.91
N ASP A 163 13.56 2.43 1.81
CA ASP A 163 14.63 1.54 1.33
C ASP A 163 14.67 0.16 2.03
N PRO A 164 14.50 0.06 3.37
CA PRO A 164 14.46 -1.24 4.03
C PRO A 164 13.36 -2.18 3.48
N PHE A 165 12.19 -1.63 3.17
CA PHE A 165 11.07 -2.37 2.60
C PHE A 165 11.31 -2.74 1.14
N LEU A 166 11.86 -1.82 0.33
CA LEU A 166 12.22 -2.12 -1.05
C LEU A 166 13.28 -3.23 -1.12
N ASN A 167 14.30 -3.18 -0.27
CA ASN A 167 15.34 -4.20 -0.20
C ASN A 167 14.77 -5.56 0.22
N TYR A 168 13.86 -5.57 1.20
CA TYR A 168 13.15 -6.78 1.61
C TYR A 168 12.37 -7.40 0.44
N LEU A 169 11.57 -6.59 -0.27
CA LEU A 169 10.79 -7.01 -1.43
C LEU A 169 11.67 -7.58 -2.55
N VAL A 170 12.76 -6.89 -2.90
CA VAL A 170 13.69 -7.32 -3.95
C VAL A 170 14.35 -8.65 -3.59
N SER A 171 14.87 -8.77 -2.36
CA SER A 171 15.57 -9.98 -1.89
C SER A 171 14.69 -11.23 -1.89
N ARG A 172 13.38 -11.05 -1.80
CA ARG A 172 12.37 -12.12 -1.75
C ARG A 172 11.42 -12.08 -2.95
N SER A 173 11.80 -11.40 -4.03
CA SER A 173 10.96 -11.17 -5.21
C SER A 173 10.38 -12.45 -5.80
N GLY A 174 11.17 -13.52 -5.89
CA GLY A 174 10.70 -14.83 -6.38
C GLY A 174 9.61 -15.46 -5.50
N PHE A 175 9.70 -15.29 -4.16
CA PHE A 175 8.67 -15.80 -3.24
C PHE A 175 7.36 -15.03 -3.39
N PHE A 176 7.43 -13.71 -3.58
CA PHE A 176 6.24 -12.90 -3.84
C PHE A 176 5.65 -13.17 -5.22
N GLU A 177 6.50 -13.33 -6.24
CA GLU A 177 6.05 -13.56 -7.63
C GLU A 177 5.22 -14.83 -7.77
N ALA A 178 5.49 -15.86 -6.96
CA ALA A 178 4.69 -17.08 -6.89
C ALA A 178 3.19 -16.79 -6.62
N GLY A 179 2.88 -15.68 -5.94
CA GLY A 179 1.50 -15.21 -5.75
C GLY A 179 0.72 -14.95 -7.05
N TRP A 180 1.42 -14.65 -8.15
CA TRP A 180 0.84 -14.43 -9.48
C TRP A 180 1.01 -15.63 -10.44
N GLN A 181 1.73 -16.68 -10.04
CA GLN A 181 2.06 -17.84 -10.89
C GLN A 181 1.23 -19.10 -10.56
N ASP A 182 0.82 -19.27 -9.30
CA ASP A 182 0.25 -20.53 -8.79
C ASP A 182 -1.28 -20.69 -8.95
N SER A 183 -1.96 -19.82 -9.72
CA SER A 183 -3.39 -19.98 -9.98
C SER A 183 -3.61 -20.96 -11.14
N GLY A 184 -3.92 -22.21 -10.80
CA GLY A 184 -4.13 -23.34 -11.70
C GLY A 184 -4.96 -23.04 -12.96
N GLY A 185 -4.61 -23.71 -14.06
CA GLY A 185 -5.40 -23.87 -15.31
C GLY A 185 -5.72 -22.63 -16.15
N LEU A 186 -5.94 -21.47 -15.53
CA LEU A 186 -6.30 -20.21 -16.13
C LEU A 186 -5.02 -19.41 -16.42
N SER A 187 -4.52 -19.58 -17.64
CA SER A 187 -3.31 -18.91 -18.13
C SER A 187 -3.43 -17.37 -18.11
N ASN A 188 -2.42 -16.73 -17.51
CA ASN A 188 -1.91 -15.36 -17.76
C ASN A 188 -2.29 -14.17 -16.85
N THR A 189 -2.47 -14.33 -15.53
CA THR A 189 -2.37 -13.20 -14.57
C THR A 189 -1.04 -12.47 -14.63
N HIS A 190 0.05 -13.22 -14.78
CA HIS A 190 1.42 -12.66 -14.83
C HIS A 190 1.62 -11.65 -15.96
N LEU A 191 0.88 -11.79 -17.08
CA LEU A 191 1.02 -10.87 -18.22
C LEU A 191 0.34 -9.52 -17.97
N THR A 192 -0.68 -9.44 -17.11
CA THR A 192 -1.51 -8.23 -16.97
C THR A 192 -1.15 -7.34 -15.79
N SER A 193 -0.67 -7.89 -14.67
CA SER A 193 -0.31 -7.05 -13.52
C SER A 193 0.93 -6.23 -13.84
N LYS A 194 0.82 -4.89 -13.79
CA LYS A 194 1.96 -3.97 -13.93
C LYS A 194 2.72 -3.80 -12.62
N LEU A 195 2.06 -4.08 -11.50
CA LEU A 195 2.60 -3.89 -10.15
C LEU A 195 3.17 -5.19 -9.55
N SER A 196 3.19 -6.30 -10.31
CA SER A 196 3.76 -7.55 -9.85
C SER A 196 5.26 -7.41 -9.58
N PRO A 197 5.82 -8.20 -8.65
CA PRO A 197 7.22 -8.09 -8.22
C PRO A 197 8.23 -8.06 -9.39
N SER A 198 8.05 -8.94 -10.37
CA SER A 198 8.93 -9.12 -11.53
C SER A 198 8.93 -7.94 -12.51
N LYS A 199 7.92 -7.07 -12.47
CA LYS A 199 7.85 -5.87 -13.31
C LYS A 199 8.16 -4.61 -12.52
N TYR A 200 7.53 -4.44 -11.37
CA TYR A 200 7.57 -3.17 -10.65
C TYR A 200 8.81 -2.98 -9.78
N LEU A 201 9.34 -4.05 -9.18
CA LEU A 201 10.55 -3.92 -8.36
C LEU A 201 11.77 -3.52 -9.22
N PRO A 202 12.01 -4.10 -10.42
CA PRO A 202 13.06 -3.61 -11.31
C PRO A 202 12.88 -2.15 -11.72
N GLU A 203 11.64 -1.71 -11.99
CA GLU A 203 11.35 -0.30 -12.28
C GLU A 203 11.73 0.60 -11.10
N LEU A 204 11.36 0.20 -9.87
CA LEU A 204 11.70 0.93 -8.64
C LEU A 204 13.21 1.00 -8.36
N GLN A 205 13.97 -0.04 -8.74
CA GLN A 205 15.43 -0.06 -8.60
C GLN A 205 16.15 0.72 -9.70
N SER A 206 15.46 1.12 -10.76
CA SER A 206 16.04 1.94 -11.81
C SER A 206 16.26 3.38 -11.34
N LYS A 207 17.09 4.13 -12.07
CA LYS A 207 17.26 5.59 -11.83
C LYS A 207 15.94 6.36 -11.88
N TRP A 208 14.98 5.91 -12.69
CA TRP A 208 13.66 6.54 -12.83
C TRP A 208 12.75 6.17 -11.66
N GLY A 209 12.90 4.97 -11.12
CA GLY A 209 12.28 4.57 -9.86
C GLY A 209 12.77 5.41 -8.69
N SER A 210 14.09 5.63 -8.57
CA SER A 210 14.65 6.57 -7.58
C SER A 210 14.06 7.96 -7.76
N TYR A 211 14.09 8.51 -8.98
CA TYR A 211 13.52 9.83 -9.27
C TYR A 211 12.02 9.94 -8.91
N PHE A 212 11.22 8.92 -9.24
CA PHE A 212 9.82 8.87 -8.85
C PHE A 212 9.63 8.92 -7.33
N ARG A 213 10.45 8.21 -6.58
CA ARG A 213 10.42 8.24 -5.10
C ARG A 213 10.82 9.61 -4.55
N GLU A 214 11.70 10.37 -5.22
CA GLU A 214 11.95 11.78 -4.87
C GLU A 214 10.71 12.65 -5.08
N LEU A 215 10.03 12.50 -6.22
CA LEU A 215 8.77 13.21 -6.50
C LEU A 215 7.68 12.83 -5.49
N TRP A 216 7.62 11.56 -5.08
CA TRP A 216 6.72 11.07 -4.05
C TRP A 216 7.00 11.72 -2.69
N TYR A 217 8.26 11.80 -2.28
CA TYR A 217 8.67 12.53 -1.07
C TYR A 217 8.28 14.01 -1.16
N LEU A 218 8.63 14.68 -2.26
CA LEU A 218 8.34 16.11 -2.45
C LEU A 218 6.84 16.40 -2.34
N TYR A 219 6.00 15.62 -3.02
CA TYR A 219 4.56 15.80 -2.98
C TYR A 219 4.00 15.75 -1.56
N HIS A 220 4.41 14.75 -0.78
CA HIS A 220 3.89 14.55 0.57
C HIS A 220 4.53 15.49 1.58
N ARG A 221 5.86 15.53 1.65
CA ARG A 221 6.57 16.22 2.72
C ARG A 221 6.70 17.73 2.48
N GLU A 222 6.98 18.13 1.25
CA GLU A 222 7.18 19.54 0.90
C GLU A 222 5.89 20.20 0.40
N GLY A 223 4.93 19.41 -0.08
CA GLY A 223 3.61 19.84 -0.54
C GLY A 223 2.56 19.76 0.58
N LEU A 224 2.06 18.55 0.85
CA LEU A 224 0.93 18.33 1.77
C LEU A 224 1.26 18.70 3.24
N ASP A 225 2.44 18.32 3.72
CA ASP A 225 2.88 18.57 5.09
C ASP A 225 3.44 20.00 5.29
N SER A 226 3.42 20.84 4.26
CA SER A 226 4.00 22.17 4.34
C SER A 226 3.14 23.09 5.21
N PRO A 227 3.73 23.83 6.16
CA PRO A 227 2.98 24.82 6.95
C PRO A 227 2.60 26.06 6.12
N LEU A 228 3.11 26.19 4.89
CA LEU A 228 2.84 27.33 4.01
C LEU A 228 1.65 27.00 3.08
N PRO A 229 0.53 27.74 3.16
CA PRO A 229 -0.66 27.44 2.34
C PRO A 229 -0.43 27.47 0.83
N THR A 230 0.57 28.25 0.37
CA THR A 230 0.91 28.39 -1.05
C THR A 230 1.88 27.31 -1.55
N ALA A 231 2.51 26.54 -0.66
CA ALA A 231 3.52 25.57 -1.04
C ALA A 231 2.94 24.42 -1.87
N TYR A 232 1.73 23.94 -1.51
CA TYR A 232 1.14 22.78 -2.17
C TYR A 232 1.03 22.96 -3.68
N ASN A 233 0.45 24.07 -4.17
CA ASN A 233 0.31 24.27 -5.62
C ASN A 233 1.66 24.33 -6.33
N ARG A 234 2.63 25.06 -5.77
CA ARG A 234 3.98 25.18 -6.34
C ARG A 234 4.70 23.84 -6.41
N VAL A 235 4.63 23.06 -5.32
CA VAL A 235 5.26 21.72 -5.25
C VAL A 235 4.54 20.76 -6.18
N LEU A 236 3.22 20.80 -6.24
CA LEU A 236 2.44 20.02 -7.20
C LEU A 236 2.84 20.34 -8.65
N THR A 237 3.00 21.61 -9.02
CA THR A 237 3.50 21.99 -10.35
C THR A 237 4.87 21.35 -10.63
N ALA A 238 5.81 21.42 -9.68
CA ALA A 238 7.14 20.84 -9.85
C ALA A 238 7.10 19.31 -9.97
N VAL A 239 6.28 18.65 -9.16
CA VAL A 239 6.06 17.19 -9.21
C VAL A 239 5.50 16.78 -10.56
N LEU A 240 4.48 17.48 -11.07
CA LEU A 240 3.90 17.21 -12.39
C LEU A 240 4.91 17.42 -13.52
N GLN A 241 5.75 18.45 -13.44
CA GLN A 241 6.84 18.63 -14.40
C GLN A 241 7.85 17.47 -14.35
N GLY A 242 8.16 16.97 -13.15
CA GLY A 242 8.99 15.78 -12.97
C GLY A 242 8.35 14.52 -13.56
N LEU A 243 7.06 14.31 -13.34
CA LEU A 243 6.30 13.21 -13.94
C LEU A 243 6.23 13.31 -15.47
N ARG A 244 6.19 14.53 -16.02
CA ARG A 244 6.29 14.75 -17.47
C ARG A 244 7.62 14.26 -18.02
N GLN A 245 8.72 14.60 -17.35
CA GLN A 245 10.04 14.10 -17.73
C GLN A 245 10.09 12.57 -17.63
N LEU A 246 9.54 11.99 -16.56
CA LEU A 246 9.49 10.54 -16.40
C LEU A 246 8.77 9.88 -17.59
N ARG A 247 7.62 10.41 -18.02
CA ARG A 247 6.87 9.93 -19.20
C ARG A 247 7.67 9.99 -20.50
N GLU A 248 8.56 10.96 -20.66
CA GLU A 248 9.38 11.11 -21.87
C GLU A 248 10.49 10.07 -21.97
N TYR A 249 11.03 9.62 -20.84
CA TYR A 249 12.22 8.76 -20.79
C TYR A 249 11.97 7.33 -20.31
N ASP A 250 10.86 7.08 -19.63
CA ASP A 250 10.42 5.78 -19.18
C ASP A 250 9.14 5.40 -19.91
N SER A 251 9.18 4.31 -20.68
CA SER A 251 7.99 3.77 -21.34
C SER A 251 7.06 3.06 -20.34
N SER A 252 7.52 2.84 -19.10
CA SER A 252 6.65 2.38 -18.03
C SER A 252 5.61 3.43 -17.67
N THR A 253 4.36 3.00 -17.70
CA THR A 253 3.21 3.81 -17.27
C THR A 253 2.86 3.59 -15.80
N SER A 254 3.56 2.68 -15.11
CA SER A 254 3.20 2.23 -13.76
C SER A 254 3.27 3.37 -12.75
N PHE A 255 4.33 4.17 -12.76
CA PHE A 255 4.49 5.32 -11.87
C PHE A 255 3.46 6.42 -12.11
N LEU A 256 3.16 6.72 -13.38
CA LEU A 256 2.17 7.73 -13.74
C LEU A 256 0.77 7.31 -13.32
N THR A 257 0.38 6.06 -13.62
CA THR A 257 -0.90 5.49 -13.21
C THR A 257 -1.02 5.46 -11.69
N LEU A 258 0.00 4.97 -10.98
CA LEU A 258 -0.01 4.90 -9.52
C LEU A 258 -0.17 6.28 -8.88
N PHE A 259 0.60 7.27 -9.34
CA PHE A 259 0.51 8.63 -8.84
C PHE A 259 -0.87 9.23 -9.10
N PHE A 260 -1.36 9.10 -10.33
CA PHE A 260 -2.66 9.66 -10.70
C PHE A 260 -3.79 9.04 -9.89
N ASP A 261 -3.91 7.71 -9.89
CA ASP A 261 -4.99 7.00 -9.18
C ASP A 261 -4.97 7.30 -7.67
N SER A 262 -3.77 7.45 -7.10
CA SER A 262 -3.61 7.78 -5.68
C SER A 262 -3.94 9.24 -5.34
N LYS A 263 -3.70 10.19 -6.26
CA LYS A 263 -3.70 11.64 -5.96
C LYS A 263 -4.74 12.45 -6.70
N GLU A 264 -5.53 11.82 -7.58
CA GLU A 264 -6.57 12.48 -8.35
C GLU A 264 -7.54 13.26 -7.45
N LYS A 265 -8.00 12.65 -6.35
CA LYS A 265 -8.97 13.27 -5.43
C LYS A 265 -8.40 14.50 -4.73
N ASP A 266 -7.17 14.42 -4.25
CA ASP A 266 -6.47 15.53 -3.59
C ASP A 266 -6.24 16.70 -4.56
N MET A 267 -5.79 16.40 -5.79
CA MET A 267 -5.64 17.41 -6.85
C MET A 267 -6.98 18.03 -7.24
N SER A 268 -8.03 17.21 -7.39
CA SER A 268 -9.39 17.68 -7.73
C SER A 268 -9.92 18.65 -6.66
N ALA A 269 -9.81 18.27 -5.39
CA ALA A 269 -10.26 19.10 -4.27
C ALA A 269 -9.49 20.43 -4.24
N HIS A 270 -8.17 20.41 -4.43
CA HIS A 270 -7.35 21.61 -4.52
C HIS A 270 -7.77 22.54 -5.65
N PHE A 271 -8.03 22.00 -6.85
CA PHE A 271 -8.45 22.80 -8.00
C PHE A 271 -9.85 23.40 -7.81
N GLN A 272 -10.76 22.68 -7.16
CA GLN A 272 -12.09 23.19 -6.83
C GLN A 272 -12.01 24.31 -5.79
N ALA A 273 -11.22 24.11 -4.72
CA ALA A 273 -11.08 25.08 -3.64
C ALA A 273 -10.42 26.40 -4.09
N ASN A 274 -9.56 26.35 -5.11
CA ASN A 274 -8.80 27.50 -5.60
C ASN A 274 -9.20 27.96 -7.01
N LYS A 275 -10.47 27.72 -7.37
CA LYS A 275 -11.03 28.11 -8.67
C LYS A 275 -10.83 29.61 -8.93
N GLY A 276 -10.31 29.95 -10.11
CA GLY A 276 -10.05 31.33 -10.54
C GLY A 276 -8.59 31.81 -10.33
N SER A 277 -7.76 31.07 -9.61
CA SER A 277 -6.31 31.34 -9.56
C SER A 277 -5.63 30.95 -10.87
N LEU A 278 -4.86 31.88 -11.46
CA LEU A 278 -4.11 31.64 -12.70
C LEU A 278 -3.04 30.54 -12.52
N GLU A 279 -2.32 30.57 -11.41
CA GLU A 279 -1.27 29.58 -11.11
C GLU A 279 -1.83 28.17 -10.94
N VAL A 280 -2.99 28.06 -10.30
CA VAL A 280 -3.71 26.80 -10.13
C VAL A 280 -4.27 26.34 -11.47
N GLY A 281 -4.79 27.26 -12.29
CA GLY A 281 -5.23 26.99 -13.67
C GLY A 281 -4.12 26.38 -14.53
N ASN A 282 -2.91 26.95 -14.49
CA ASN A 282 -1.75 26.41 -15.22
C ASN A 282 -1.35 25.01 -14.72
N THR A 283 -1.42 24.79 -13.41
CA THR A 283 -1.12 23.49 -12.80
C THR A 283 -2.14 22.43 -13.22
N ARG A 284 -3.42 22.79 -13.23
CA ARG A 284 -4.50 21.94 -13.72
C ARG A 284 -4.31 21.56 -15.19
N SER A 285 -3.91 22.50 -16.05
CA SER A 285 -3.62 22.20 -17.46
C SER A 285 -2.48 21.20 -17.64
N LEU A 286 -1.45 21.23 -16.78
CA LEU A 286 -0.40 20.21 -16.79
C LEU A 286 -0.93 18.82 -16.44
N VAL A 287 -1.86 18.71 -15.48
CA VAL A 287 -2.51 17.42 -15.16
C VAL A 287 -3.32 16.92 -16.34
N GLU A 288 -4.14 17.78 -16.96
CA GLU A 288 -4.95 17.43 -18.12
C GLU A 288 -4.09 17.02 -19.34
N GLU A 289 -2.90 17.61 -19.52
CA GLU A 289 -1.90 17.20 -20.52
C GLU A 289 -1.26 15.84 -20.21
N LEU A 290 -0.98 15.59 -18.92
CA LEU A 290 -0.35 14.34 -18.47
C LEU A 290 -1.32 13.16 -18.53
N PHE A 291 -2.59 13.42 -18.22
CA PHE A 291 -3.64 12.41 -18.03
C PHE A 291 -4.90 12.80 -18.83
N PRO A 292 -4.88 12.66 -20.17
CA PRO A 292 -5.93 13.19 -21.05
C PRO A 292 -7.29 12.49 -20.92
N SER A 293 -7.36 11.34 -20.24
CA SER A 293 -8.62 10.65 -19.92
C SER A 293 -9.44 11.34 -18.82
N VAL A 294 -8.92 12.43 -18.24
CA VAL A 294 -9.46 13.05 -17.03
C VAL A 294 -10.10 14.39 -17.39
N VAL A 295 -11.37 14.55 -17.01
CA VAL A 295 -12.07 15.83 -17.10
C VAL A 295 -12.42 16.27 -15.69
N PHE A 296 -11.57 17.09 -15.07
CA PHE A 296 -11.93 17.71 -13.80
C PHE A 296 -13.17 18.60 -14.01
N SER A 297 -14.13 18.57 -13.07
CA SER A 297 -15.29 19.47 -13.12
C SER A 297 -14.83 20.93 -13.24
N ARG A 298 -15.40 21.69 -14.17
CA ARG A 298 -15.02 23.08 -14.43
C ARG A 298 -15.50 24.04 -13.34
#